data_AF-A0A363NM83-F1
#
_entry.id   AF-A0A363NM83-F1
#
_cell.length_a   1.000
_cell.length_b   1.000
_cell.length_c   1.000
_cell.angle_alpha   90.00
_cell.angle_beta   90.00
_cell.angle_gamma   90.00
#
_symmetry.space_group_name_H-M   'P 1'
#
loop_
_entity.id
_entity.type
_entity.pdbx_description
1 polymer ?
#
loop_
_entity_poly.entity_id
_entity_poly.type
_entity_poly.pdbx_seq_one_letter_code
_entity_poly.pdbx_strand_id
1 'polypeptide(L)'
;METYPDNNFEVLRLEMGITNREFAGLLGVREQVYSRIKKGEYPIGLTMKTRIQNAFPRVQYDWLLYGKGERNKPDIFVESDPVLMANVRNGRSIGYFSNDVMFIDENKNNIFFEVSPGRYLMQTKLVTEKAKAGYLSGFSDAEYMDDLPAHFITVNEFHKGAYRSFEVSGDSMTDGTDASVLDGDIVTGRLIKRELWQSKFHTHKYRYWVIVHRYEGVIIKEIAHHDVTNGILTLRSLNSDKTIYPDFDVSLDDVDQIFNVVDISRSL
;
A
#
# COMPACT_ATOMS: atom_id res chain seq x y z
N MET A 1 22.30 -16.00 -2.59
CA MET A 1 21.15 -16.83 -2.15
C MET A 1 21.52 -17.34 -0.77
N GLU A 2 20.73 -17.01 0.24
CA GLU A 2 21.01 -17.38 1.63
C GLU A 2 20.74 -18.89 1.81
N THR A 3 21.67 -19.58 2.46
CA THR A 3 21.64 -21.04 2.68
C THR A 3 21.64 -21.35 4.17
N TYR A 4 21.02 -22.46 4.55
CA TYR A 4 20.77 -22.82 5.94
C TYR A 4 21.29 -24.24 6.25
N PRO A 5 22.61 -24.48 6.19
CA PRO A 5 23.16 -25.83 6.33
C PRO A 5 22.92 -26.44 7.72
N ASP A 6 22.85 -25.59 8.76
CA ASP A 6 22.70 -26.00 10.16
C ASP A 6 21.23 -25.92 10.65
N ASN A 7 20.27 -26.11 9.75
CA ASN A 7 18.84 -26.03 10.09
C ASN A 7 18.37 -27.23 10.93
N ASN A 8 17.30 -27.03 11.71
CA ASN A 8 16.73 -28.03 12.61
C ASN A 8 15.42 -28.66 12.07
N PHE A 9 15.14 -28.56 10.77
CA PHE A 9 13.90 -29.11 10.20
C PHE A 9 13.79 -30.64 10.33
N GLU A 10 14.91 -31.36 10.23
CA GLU A 10 14.93 -32.81 10.42
C GLU A 10 14.75 -33.19 11.89
N VAL A 11 15.34 -32.42 12.80
CA VAL A 11 15.19 -32.60 14.26
C VAL A 11 13.72 -32.46 14.64
N LEU A 12 13.09 -31.35 14.23
CA LEU A 12 11.68 -31.09 14.53
C LEU A 12 10.77 -32.16 13.94
N ARG A 13 11.04 -32.64 12.72
CA ARG A 13 10.27 -33.73 12.09
C ARG A 13 10.37 -35.04 12.88
N LEU A 14 11.59 -35.44 13.25
CA LEU A 14 11.83 -36.71 13.95
C LEU A 14 11.14 -36.74 15.31
N GLU A 15 11.16 -35.62 16.04
CA GLU A 15 10.47 -35.49 17.32
C GLU A 15 8.94 -35.57 17.20
N MET A 16 8.39 -35.07 16.10
CA MET A 16 6.95 -35.21 15.81
C MET A 16 6.57 -36.64 15.40
N GLY A 17 7.54 -37.51 15.13
CA GLY A 17 7.29 -38.90 14.74
C GLY A 17 6.61 -39.07 13.37
N ILE A 18 6.69 -38.06 12.50
CA ILE A 18 6.00 -38.04 11.20
C ILE A 18 6.96 -38.23 10.02
N THR A 19 6.44 -38.68 8.89
CA THR A 19 7.20 -38.87 7.64
C THR A 19 7.57 -37.55 6.97
N ASN A 20 8.54 -37.58 6.04
CA ASN A 20 8.91 -36.40 5.24
C ASN A 20 7.72 -35.83 4.45
N ARG A 21 6.84 -36.69 3.95
CA ARG A 21 5.64 -36.29 3.20
C ARG A 21 4.63 -35.56 4.08
N GLU A 22 4.40 -36.05 5.30
CA GLU A 22 3.49 -35.42 6.26
C GLU A 22 4.02 -34.07 6.74
N PHE A 23 5.31 -34.00 7.05
CA PHE A 23 5.96 -32.75 7.45
C PHE A 23 5.95 -31.71 6.32
N ALA A 24 6.19 -32.13 5.08
CA ALA A 24 6.03 -31.27 3.90
C ALA A 24 4.58 -30.76 3.76
N GLY A 25 3.60 -31.60 4.09
CA GLY A 25 2.18 -31.24 4.13
C GLY A 25 1.87 -30.12 5.13
N LEU A 26 2.46 -30.15 6.34
CA LEU A 26 2.32 -29.08 7.33
C LEU A 26 2.84 -27.73 6.82
N LEU A 27 3.91 -27.77 6.04
CA LEU A 27 4.50 -26.60 5.39
C LEU A 27 3.80 -26.23 4.07
N GLY A 28 2.76 -26.95 3.66
CA GLY A 28 2.05 -26.71 2.40
C GLY A 28 2.91 -26.88 1.14
N VAL A 29 3.94 -27.74 1.19
CA VAL A 29 4.90 -27.96 0.09
C VAL A 29 4.94 -29.43 -0.33
N ARG A 30 5.50 -29.68 -1.52
CA ARG A 30 5.76 -31.05 -1.97
C ARG A 30 6.95 -31.64 -1.21
N GLU A 31 6.97 -32.96 -1.02
CA GLU A 31 8.07 -33.66 -0.32
C GLU A 31 9.45 -33.38 -0.91
N GLN A 32 9.55 -33.27 -2.24
CA GLN A 32 10.79 -32.91 -2.95
C GLN A 32 11.32 -31.53 -2.55
N VAL A 33 10.42 -30.58 -2.25
CA VAL A 33 10.77 -29.23 -1.79
C VAL A 33 11.29 -29.30 -0.35
N TYR A 34 10.60 -30.03 0.53
CA TYR A 34 11.07 -30.25 1.90
C TYR A 34 12.45 -30.93 1.94
N SER A 35 12.72 -31.89 1.05
CA SER A 35 14.04 -32.53 0.94
C SER A 35 15.16 -31.53 0.66
N ARG A 36 14.89 -30.49 -0.14
CA ARG A 36 15.84 -29.39 -0.40
C ARG A 36 15.94 -28.39 0.75
N ILE A 37 14.82 -28.11 1.44
CA ILE A 37 14.79 -27.27 2.65
C ILE A 37 15.67 -27.89 3.73
N LYS A 38 15.50 -29.19 3.98
CA LYS A 38 16.32 -29.95 4.93
C LYS A 38 17.82 -29.84 4.67
N LYS A 39 18.22 -29.85 3.39
CA LYS A 39 19.62 -29.73 3.00
C LYS A 39 20.15 -28.28 3.04
N GLY A 40 19.31 -27.30 3.36
CA GLY A 40 19.67 -25.88 3.31
C GLY A 40 19.83 -25.33 1.88
N GLU A 41 19.43 -26.09 0.87
CA GLU A 41 19.58 -25.81 -0.58
C GLU A 41 18.33 -25.17 -1.20
N TYR A 42 17.35 -24.84 -0.37
CA TYR A 42 16.10 -24.20 -0.78
C TYR A 42 16.02 -22.79 -0.19
N PRO A 43 15.82 -21.75 -1.02
CA PRO A 43 15.67 -20.40 -0.52
C PRO A 43 14.38 -20.28 0.29
N ILE A 44 14.50 -19.93 1.57
CA ILE A 44 13.35 -19.70 2.46
C ILE A 44 12.96 -18.23 2.35
N GLY A 45 12.10 -17.94 1.37
CA GLY A 45 11.46 -16.64 1.24
C GLY A 45 10.33 -16.45 2.25
N LEU A 46 9.76 -15.25 2.25
CA LEU A 46 8.72 -14.81 3.16
C LEU A 46 7.49 -15.75 3.23
N THR A 47 7.00 -16.23 2.08
CA THR A 47 5.88 -17.20 2.04
C THR A 47 6.20 -18.48 2.80
N MET A 48 7.43 -18.98 2.70
CA MET A 48 7.85 -20.18 3.42
C MET A 48 8.00 -19.89 4.91
N LYS A 49 8.54 -18.72 5.27
CA LYS A 49 8.63 -18.24 6.67
C LYS A 49 7.26 -18.23 7.35
N THR A 50 6.24 -17.67 6.72
CA THR A 50 4.86 -17.64 7.25
C THR A 50 4.29 -19.04 7.45
N ARG A 51 4.49 -19.95 6.48
CA ARG A 51 4.02 -21.33 6.61
C ARG A 51 4.69 -22.07 7.76
N ILE A 52 5.99 -21.85 7.96
CA ILE A 52 6.76 -22.40 9.08
C ILE A 52 6.22 -21.88 10.42
N GLN A 53 6.02 -20.57 10.54
CA GLN A 53 5.52 -19.94 11.77
C GLN A 53 4.09 -20.39 12.11
N ASN A 54 3.23 -20.56 11.10
CA ASN A 54 1.88 -21.07 11.30
C ASN A 54 1.85 -22.55 11.68
N ALA A 55 2.71 -23.37 11.06
CA ALA A 55 2.81 -24.79 11.40
C ALA A 55 3.40 -25.00 12.79
N PHE A 56 4.33 -24.12 13.22
CA PHE A 56 5.11 -24.28 14.45
C PHE A 56 5.17 -22.97 15.28
N PRO A 57 4.04 -22.48 15.81
CA PRO A 57 3.96 -21.15 16.44
C PRO A 57 4.79 -21.00 17.72
N ARG A 58 5.11 -22.12 18.38
CA ARG A 58 5.92 -22.18 19.60
C ARG A 58 7.42 -22.28 19.33
N VAL A 59 7.82 -22.63 18.10
CA VAL A 59 9.22 -22.83 17.73
C VAL A 59 9.81 -21.49 17.27
N GLN A 60 10.96 -21.11 17.82
CA GLN A 60 11.67 -19.92 17.38
C GLN A 60 12.25 -20.13 15.98
N TYR A 61 12.07 -19.11 15.14
CA TYR A 61 12.47 -19.15 13.75
C TYR A 61 13.99 -19.30 13.58
N ASP A 62 14.77 -18.59 14.40
CA ASP A 62 16.23 -18.60 14.31
C ASP A 62 16.83 -19.96 14.74
N TRP A 63 16.21 -20.62 15.71
CA TRP A 63 16.58 -21.99 16.09
C TRP A 63 16.29 -22.97 14.96
N LEU A 64 15.16 -22.80 14.28
CA LEU A 64 14.74 -23.71 13.22
C LEU A 64 15.59 -23.56 11.94
N LEU A 65 15.95 -22.33 11.55
CA LEU A 65 16.69 -22.07 10.32
C LEU A 65 18.21 -22.11 10.50
N TYR A 66 18.72 -21.57 11.60
CA TYR A 66 20.17 -21.38 11.78
C TYR A 66 20.77 -22.26 12.87
N GLY A 67 19.95 -23.04 13.58
CA GLY A 67 20.41 -23.83 14.71
C GLY A 67 20.85 -22.99 15.92
N LYS A 68 20.48 -21.70 15.96
CA LYS A 68 20.95 -20.74 16.97
C LYS A 68 19.83 -20.35 17.93
N GLY A 69 20.20 -20.08 19.19
CA GLY A 69 19.28 -19.56 20.20
C GLY A 69 18.39 -20.64 20.83
N GLU A 70 17.36 -20.19 21.54
CA GLU A 70 16.44 -21.06 22.26
C GLU A 70 15.37 -21.63 21.32
N ARG A 71 15.02 -22.90 21.54
CA ARG A 71 14.05 -23.61 20.70
C ARG A 71 12.65 -23.02 20.79
N ASN A 72 12.18 -22.75 21.99
CA ASN A 72 10.80 -22.35 22.24
C ASN A 72 10.76 -20.86 22.56
N LYS A 73 9.67 -20.19 22.17
CA LYS A 73 9.37 -18.88 22.76
C LYS A 73 9.14 -19.08 24.27
N PRO A 74 9.76 -18.27 25.16
CA PRO A 74 9.50 -18.37 26.59
C PRO A 74 7.99 -18.18 26.86
N ASP A 75 7.44 -18.89 27.84
CA ASP A 75 6.07 -18.72 28.32
C ASP A 75 5.94 -17.35 29.02
N ILE A 76 5.88 -16.30 28.21
CA ILE A 76 5.54 -14.95 28.65
C ILE A 76 4.10 -14.75 28.20
N PHE A 77 3.22 -14.45 29.15
CA PHE A 77 1.92 -13.85 28.85
C PHE A 77 2.20 -12.56 28.08
N VAL A 78 2.13 -12.65 26.76
CA VAL A 78 2.22 -11.47 25.89
C VAL A 78 0.89 -10.75 26.07
N GLU A 79 0.89 -9.68 26.86
CA GLU A 79 0.00 -8.55 26.59
C GLU A 79 0.14 -8.28 25.10
N SER A 80 -0.95 -8.47 24.36
CA SER A 80 -0.98 -8.27 22.91
C SER A 80 -0.41 -6.89 22.60
N ASP A 81 0.76 -6.86 21.93
CA ASP A 81 1.29 -5.65 21.32
C ASP A 81 0.16 -4.92 20.56
N PRO A 82 0.15 -3.57 20.56
CA PRO A 82 -0.99 -2.78 20.15
C PRO A 82 -1.47 -3.18 18.75
N VAL A 83 -2.69 -3.73 18.72
CA VAL A 83 -3.40 -4.14 17.51
C VAL A 83 -3.86 -2.89 16.78
N LEU A 84 -3.34 -2.63 15.57
CA LEU A 84 -3.80 -1.51 14.75
C LEU A 84 -5.25 -1.77 14.28
N MET A 85 -6.20 -1.02 14.82
CA MET A 85 -7.57 -0.98 14.30
C MET A 85 -7.61 -0.14 13.03
N ALA A 86 -7.78 -0.79 11.87
CA ALA A 86 -8.11 -0.10 10.62
C ALA A 86 -9.59 0.34 10.67
N ASN A 87 -9.85 1.52 11.25
CA ASN A 87 -11.19 2.13 11.21
C ASN A 87 -11.40 2.86 9.87
N VAL A 88 -12.18 2.29 8.97
CA VAL A 88 -12.78 3.01 7.85
C VAL A 88 -14.06 3.68 8.36
N ARG A 89 -14.27 4.96 8.05
CA ARG A 89 -15.37 5.80 8.58
C ARG A 89 -16.80 5.36 8.23
N ASN A 90 -17.00 4.16 7.67
CA ASN A 90 -18.30 3.55 7.36
C ASN A 90 -18.61 2.27 8.18
N GLY A 91 -18.00 2.09 9.35
CA GLY A 91 -18.39 1.03 10.29
C GLY A 91 -18.09 -0.42 9.83
N ARG A 92 -17.39 -0.60 8.71
CA ARG A 92 -16.83 -1.89 8.30
C ARG A 92 -15.41 -2.00 8.86
N SER A 93 -15.26 -2.71 9.98
CA SER A 93 -13.95 -3.17 10.43
C SER A 93 -13.41 -4.14 9.38
N ILE A 94 -12.23 -3.86 8.83
CA ILE A 94 -11.55 -4.78 7.89
C ILE A 94 -10.99 -6.01 8.65
N GLY A 95 -11.14 -6.06 9.97
CA GLY A 95 -10.64 -7.15 10.82
C GLY A 95 -9.27 -6.82 11.41
N TYR A 96 -8.72 -7.79 12.13
CA TYR A 96 -7.45 -7.66 12.83
C TYR A 96 -6.31 -8.12 11.91
N PHE A 97 -5.39 -7.23 11.55
CA PHE A 97 -4.17 -7.59 10.86
C PHE A 97 -3.03 -7.73 11.87
N SER A 98 -2.38 -8.89 11.93
CA SER A 98 -1.18 -9.06 12.73
C SER A 98 0.01 -8.36 12.06
N ASN A 99 1.01 -7.95 12.83
CA ASN A 99 2.26 -7.39 12.30
C ASN A 99 2.98 -8.34 11.34
N ASP A 100 2.66 -9.64 11.37
CA ASP A 100 3.26 -10.67 10.51
C ASP A 100 2.83 -10.59 9.03
N VAL A 101 1.74 -9.88 8.73
CA VAL A 101 1.26 -9.65 7.35
C VAL A 101 1.45 -8.20 6.89
N MET A 102 2.08 -7.38 7.72
CA MET A 102 2.34 -5.97 7.47
C MET A 102 3.69 -5.77 6.78
N PHE A 103 3.66 -5.21 5.58
CA PHE A 103 4.86 -4.82 4.85
C PHE A 103 4.93 -3.31 4.77
N ILE A 104 6.04 -2.75 5.22
CA ILE A 104 6.30 -1.32 5.10
C ILE A 104 7.33 -1.15 3.99
N ASP A 105 7.07 -0.26 3.04
CA ASP A 105 8.07 0.03 2.01
C ASP A 105 9.35 0.63 2.61
N GLU A 106 10.47 0.56 1.87
CA GLU A 106 11.78 1.02 2.34
C GLU A 106 11.78 2.50 2.79
N ASN A 107 10.85 3.30 2.28
CA ASN A 107 10.72 4.72 2.58
C ASN A 107 9.65 5.01 3.66
N LYS A 108 9.04 3.97 4.24
CA LYS A 108 7.92 4.03 5.19
C LYS A 108 6.70 4.81 4.71
N ASN A 109 6.51 4.93 3.40
CA ASN A 109 5.42 5.74 2.83
C ASN A 109 4.12 4.96 2.69
N ASN A 110 4.21 3.63 2.52
CA ASN A 110 3.06 2.78 2.29
C ASN A 110 3.14 1.54 3.17
N ILE A 111 1.98 1.15 3.69
CA ILE A 111 1.80 -0.07 4.47
C ILE A 111 0.94 -1.02 3.64
N PHE A 112 1.35 -2.27 3.52
CA PHE A 112 0.62 -3.30 2.78
C PHE A 112 0.26 -4.44 3.71
N PHE A 113 -0.96 -4.96 3.56
CA PHE A 113 -1.46 -6.12 4.28
C PHE A 113 -1.79 -7.22 3.28
N GLU A 114 -1.10 -8.36 3.34
CA GLU A 114 -1.44 -9.50 2.47
C GLU A 114 -2.77 -10.14 2.92
N VAL A 115 -3.77 -10.13 2.05
CA VAL A 115 -5.09 -10.71 2.32
C VAL A 115 -5.24 -12.11 1.75
N SER A 116 -4.57 -12.38 0.62
CA SER A 116 -4.42 -13.71 0.03
C SER A 116 -3.15 -13.73 -0.82
N PRO A 117 -2.62 -14.90 -1.19
CA PRO A 117 -1.39 -14.97 -1.99
C PRO A 117 -1.42 -14.08 -3.22
N GLY A 118 -0.54 -13.07 -3.27
CA GLY A 118 -0.44 -12.11 -4.37
C GLY A 118 -1.54 -11.03 -4.40
N ARG A 119 -2.30 -10.86 -3.32
CA ARG A 119 -3.31 -9.81 -3.17
C ARG A 119 -3.09 -9.09 -1.84
N TYR A 120 -2.96 -7.77 -1.91
CA TYR A 120 -2.62 -6.93 -0.78
C TYR A 120 -3.62 -5.78 -0.64
N LEU A 121 -3.89 -5.35 0.58
CA LEU A 121 -4.47 -4.06 0.87
C LEU A 121 -3.34 -3.07 1.10
N MET A 122 -3.23 -2.05 0.25
CA MET A 122 -2.33 -0.94 0.46
C MET A 122 -3.06 0.15 1.25
N GLN A 123 -2.54 0.46 2.43
CA GLN A 123 -2.96 1.61 3.22
C GLN A 123 -2.28 2.87 2.70
N THR A 124 -3.08 3.91 2.58
CA THR A 124 -2.68 5.27 2.21
C THR A 124 -3.31 6.24 3.20
N LYS A 125 -2.72 7.43 3.37
CA LYS A 125 -3.33 8.48 4.18
C LYS A 125 -4.37 9.23 3.33
N LEU A 126 -5.52 9.49 3.91
CA LEU A 126 -6.67 10.16 3.29
C LEU A 126 -6.72 11.62 3.70
N VAL A 127 -6.62 12.50 2.71
CA VAL A 127 -6.91 13.93 2.84
C VAL A 127 -8.41 14.13 2.62
N THR A 128 -9.15 14.19 3.72
CA THR A 128 -10.59 14.51 3.71
C THR A 128 -10.81 15.97 3.35
N GLU A 129 -12.03 16.33 2.94
CA GLU A 129 -12.39 17.73 2.65
C GLU A 129 -12.05 18.67 3.81
N LYS A 130 -12.37 18.25 5.04
CA LYS A 130 -12.09 19.01 6.27
C LYS A 130 -10.59 19.15 6.56
N ALA A 131 -9.77 18.22 6.06
CA ALA A 131 -8.33 18.22 6.25
C ALA A 131 -7.58 19.02 5.16
N LYS A 132 -8.22 19.42 4.05
CA LYS A 132 -7.54 20.09 2.92
C LYS A 132 -6.76 21.34 3.33
N ALA A 133 -7.35 22.20 4.18
CA ALA A 133 -6.68 23.42 4.64
C ALA A 133 -5.43 23.12 5.48
N GLY A 134 -5.52 22.14 6.39
CA GLY A 134 -4.39 21.69 7.21
C GLY A 134 -3.32 20.97 6.38
N TYR A 135 -3.73 20.23 5.35
CA TYR A 135 -2.80 19.58 4.43
C TYR A 135 -1.93 20.58 3.68
N LEU A 136 -2.50 21.70 3.21
CA LEU A 136 -1.74 22.74 2.51
C LEU A 136 -0.76 23.48 3.42
N SER A 137 -1.13 23.75 4.67
CA SER A 137 -0.28 24.45 5.63
C SER A 137 0.70 23.53 6.38
N GLY A 138 0.39 22.24 6.47
CA GLY A 138 1.03 21.27 7.35
C GLY A 138 1.62 20.05 6.64
N PHE A 139 1.73 20.00 5.30
CA PHE A 139 2.34 18.84 4.62
C PHE A 139 3.81 18.57 5.03
N SER A 140 4.48 19.57 5.62
CA SER A 140 5.83 19.46 6.15
C SER A 140 5.89 19.06 7.64
N ASP A 141 4.73 19.01 8.31
CA ASP A 141 4.57 18.59 9.69
C ASP A 141 4.27 17.08 9.74
N ALA A 142 5.23 16.31 10.24
CA ALA A 142 5.13 14.86 10.35
C ALA A 142 4.00 14.43 11.30
N GLU A 143 3.73 15.20 12.37
CA GLU A 143 2.69 14.86 13.35
C GLU A 143 1.30 15.00 12.73
N TYR A 144 1.05 16.09 12.00
CA TYR A 144 -0.21 16.30 11.28
C TYR A 144 -0.49 15.19 10.26
N MET A 145 0.54 14.76 9.55
CA MET A 145 0.43 13.72 8.52
C MET A 145 0.14 12.34 9.10
N ASP A 146 0.54 12.09 10.35
CA ASP A 146 0.25 10.84 11.05
C ASP A 146 -1.21 10.74 11.51
N ASP A 147 -1.83 11.86 11.86
CA ASP A 147 -3.24 11.95 12.29
C ASP A 147 -4.25 11.82 11.14
N LEU A 148 -3.79 11.89 9.89
CA LEU A 148 -4.68 11.71 8.73
C LEU A 148 -5.31 10.30 8.74
N PRO A 149 -6.63 10.20 8.48
CA PRO A 149 -7.31 8.91 8.38
C PRO A 149 -6.66 7.98 7.35
N ALA A 150 -6.85 6.67 7.52
CA ALA A 150 -6.39 5.67 6.58
C ALA A 150 -7.45 5.38 5.50
N HIS A 151 -7.01 5.20 4.26
CA HIS A 151 -7.78 4.61 3.16
C HIS A 151 -7.06 3.38 2.61
N PHE A 152 -7.82 2.37 2.19
CA PHE A 152 -7.27 1.11 1.72
C PHE A 152 -7.70 0.82 0.30
N ILE A 153 -6.74 0.46 -0.55
CA ILE A 153 -7.00 -0.04 -1.92
C ILE A 153 -6.43 -1.45 -2.10
N THR A 154 -7.06 -2.24 -2.96
CA THR A 154 -6.54 -3.58 -3.30
C THR A 154 -5.49 -3.47 -4.40
N VAL A 155 -4.34 -4.11 -4.20
CA VAL A 155 -3.24 -4.19 -5.18
C VAL A 155 -2.75 -5.63 -5.32
N ASN A 156 -2.14 -5.96 -6.47
CA ASN A 156 -1.64 -7.31 -6.74
C ASN A 156 -0.11 -7.43 -6.59
N GLU A 157 0.57 -6.33 -6.30
CA GLU A 157 2.01 -6.27 -6.10
C GLU A 157 2.38 -5.12 -5.17
N PHE A 158 3.60 -5.15 -4.63
CA PHE A 158 4.14 -4.03 -3.86
C PHE A 158 4.54 -2.90 -4.80
N HIS A 159 3.76 -1.81 -4.79
CA HIS A 159 4.09 -0.65 -5.58
C HIS A 159 5.14 0.22 -4.89
N LYS A 160 6.09 0.74 -5.68
CA LYS A 160 7.12 1.67 -5.22
C LYS A 160 6.67 3.12 -5.41
N GLY A 161 7.01 3.98 -4.46
CA GLY A 161 6.73 5.43 -4.50
C GLY A 161 5.61 5.82 -3.54
N ALA A 162 5.47 7.10 -3.22
CA ALA A 162 4.48 7.55 -2.24
C ALA A 162 3.07 7.59 -2.85
N TYR A 163 2.07 7.09 -2.10
CA TYR A 163 0.67 7.18 -2.47
C TYR A 163 -0.11 8.03 -1.46
N ARG A 164 -1.18 8.67 -1.94
CA ARG A 164 -2.08 9.48 -1.12
C ARG A 164 -3.49 9.34 -1.64
N SER A 165 -4.47 9.37 -0.74
CA SER A 165 -5.88 9.42 -1.10
C SER A 165 -6.47 10.78 -0.80
N PHE A 166 -7.43 11.19 -1.62
CA PHE A 166 -8.10 12.48 -1.51
C PHE A 166 -9.61 12.28 -1.68
N GLU A 167 -10.37 12.90 -0.78
CA GLU A 167 -11.82 12.98 -0.89
C GLU A 167 -12.21 14.03 -1.95
N VAL A 168 -13.00 13.60 -2.92
CA VAL A 168 -13.54 14.44 -3.99
C VAL A 168 -14.64 15.31 -3.39
N SER A 169 -14.64 16.58 -3.77
CA SER A 169 -15.67 17.54 -3.39
C SER A 169 -16.16 18.27 -4.64
N GLY A 170 -17.49 18.42 -4.76
CA GLY A 170 -18.18 19.04 -5.88
C GLY A 170 -18.37 18.11 -7.09
N ASP A 171 -18.99 18.66 -8.14
CA ASP A 171 -19.46 17.92 -9.32
C ASP A 171 -18.71 18.27 -10.62
N SER A 172 -17.57 18.98 -10.52
CA SER A 172 -16.74 19.34 -11.67
C SER A 172 -16.22 18.14 -12.48
N MET A 173 -16.17 16.95 -11.88
CA MET A 173 -15.76 15.71 -12.54
C MET A 173 -16.93 14.74 -12.79
N THR A 174 -18.16 15.24 -12.67
CA THR A 174 -19.40 14.50 -12.94
C THR A 174 -19.92 14.87 -14.33
N ASP A 175 -19.98 13.89 -15.23
CA ASP A 175 -20.50 14.02 -16.59
C ASP A 175 -21.66 13.05 -16.89
N GLY A 176 -22.11 12.29 -15.89
CA GLY A 176 -23.20 11.31 -16.02
C GLY A 176 -22.77 9.99 -16.66
N THR A 177 -21.48 9.79 -16.94
CA THR A 177 -20.95 8.54 -17.49
C THR A 177 -20.30 7.68 -16.40
N ASP A 178 -20.00 6.42 -16.71
CA ASP A 178 -19.24 5.53 -15.83
C ASP A 178 -17.83 6.04 -15.50
N ALA A 179 -17.34 7.03 -16.25
CA ALA A 179 -16.06 7.66 -16.03
C ALA A 179 -16.12 8.78 -14.98
N SER A 180 -17.32 9.22 -14.57
CA SER A 180 -17.51 10.28 -13.59
C SER A 180 -16.79 10.00 -12.28
N VAL A 181 -16.16 11.04 -11.73
CA VAL A 181 -15.62 11.06 -10.37
C VAL A 181 -16.56 11.93 -9.55
N LEU A 182 -17.36 11.29 -8.69
CA LEU A 182 -18.48 11.91 -8.01
C LEU A 182 -18.02 12.58 -6.70
N ASP A 183 -18.83 13.52 -6.23
CA ASP A 183 -18.71 14.06 -4.88
C ASP A 183 -18.69 12.93 -3.83
N GLY A 184 -17.74 12.98 -2.91
CA GLY A 184 -17.53 11.94 -1.89
C GLY A 184 -16.78 10.68 -2.37
N ASP A 185 -16.48 10.53 -3.67
CA ASP A 185 -15.54 9.50 -4.12
C ASP A 185 -14.15 9.74 -3.50
N ILE A 186 -13.38 8.66 -3.31
CA ILE A 186 -11.99 8.74 -2.85
C ILE A 186 -11.06 8.39 -4.01
N VAL A 187 -10.24 9.34 -4.44
CA VAL A 187 -9.20 9.09 -5.46
C VAL A 187 -7.89 8.76 -4.79
N THR A 188 -7.22 7.70 -5.23
CA THR A 188 -5.86 7.35 -4.77
C THR A 188 -4.88 7.58 -5.90
N GLY A 189 -3.85 8.38 -5.62
CA GLY A 189 -2.84 8.76 -6.60
C GLY A 189 -1.43 8.38 -6.18
N ARG A 190 -0.57 8.16 -7.16
CA ARG A 190 0.88 7.96 -6.98
C ARG A 190 1.59 9.30 -7.19
N LEU A 191 2.43 9.70 -6.23
CA LEU A 191 3.20 10.94 -6.28
C LEU A 191 4.19 10.90 -7.44
N ILE A 192 4.15 11.94 -8.27
CA ILE A 192 5.17 12.20 -9.28
C ILE A 192 6.25 13.08 -8.65
N LYS A 193 7.48 12.56 -8.58
CA LYS A 193 8.63 13.31 -8.08
C LYS A 193 8.83 14.59 -8.90
N ARG A 194 9.17 15.69 -8.23
CA ARG A 194 9.34 17.03 -8.82
C ARG A 194 10.39 17.04 -9.95
N GLU A 195 11.45 16.24 -9.82
CA GLU A 195 12.48 16.06 -10.86
C GLU A 195 11.92 15.56 -12.22
N LEU A 196 10.77 14.90 -12.22
CA LEU A 196 10.13 14.37 -13.44
C LEU A 196 9.18 15.37 -14.11
N TRP A 197 8.91 16.52 -13.50
CA TRP A 197 7.96 17.51 -14.02
C TRP A 197 8.48 18.23 -15.27
N GLN A 198 9.79 18.20 -15.50
CA GLN A 198 10.44 18.73 -16.71
C GLN A 198 10.27 17.82 -17.94
N SER A 199 9.39 16.83 -17.87
CA SER A 199 9.10 15.89 -18.95
C SER A 199 7.59 15.73 -19.14
N LYS A 200 7.18 15.29 -20.32
CA LYS A 200 5.75 15.08 -20.61
C LYS A 200 5.18 14.01 -19.68
N PHE A 201 4.13 14.39 -18.96
CA PHE A 201 3.36 13.46 -18.16
C PHE A 201 2.66 12.41 -19.02
N HIS A 202 2.51 11.19 -18.49
CA HIS A 202 1.90 10.07 -19.20
C HIS A 202 0.36 10.16 -19.21
N THR A 203 -0.19 11.23 -19.78
CA THR A 203 -1.65 11.49 -19.86
C THR A 203 -2.40 10.45 -20.69
N HIS A 204 -1.72 9.74 -21.59
CA HIS A 204 -2.27 8.60 -22.32
C HIS A 204 -2.45 7.34 -21.44
N LYS A 205 -1.70 7.23 -20.34
CA LYS A 205 -1.75 6.10 -19.41
C LYS A 205 -2.65 6.39 -18.22
N TYR A 206 -2.65 7.63 -17.75
CA TYR A 206 -3.42 8.08 -16.60
C TYR A 206 -4.36 9.20 -17.02
N ARG A 207 -5.66 8.92 -16.90
CA ARG A 207 -6.71 9.86 -17.30
C ARG A 207 -6.84 11.03 -16.30
N TYR A 208 -6.88 10.71 -15.01
CA TYR A 208 -7.10 11.71 -13.95
C TYR A 208 -5.84 11.98 -13.14
N TRP A 209 -5.79 13.21 -12.63
CA TRP A 209 -4.65 13.75 -11.91
C TRP A 209 -5.14 14.52 -10.69
N VAL A 210 -4.37 14.41 -9.61
CA VAL A 210 -4.52 15.26 -8.43
C VAL A 210 -3.40 16.29 -8.43
N ILE A 211 -3.77 17.57 -8.41
CA ILE A 211 -2.86 18.70 -8.34
C ILE A 211 -3.06 19.37 -6.99
N VAL A 212 -2.03 19.38 -6.15
CA VAL A 212 -2.02 20.10 -4.87
C VAL A 212 -1.44 21.48 -5.14
N HIS A 213 -2.33 22.45 -5.35
CA HIS A 213 -2.01 23.83 -5.65
C HIS A 213 -1.95 24.67 -4.37
N ARG A 214 -0.98 25.58 -4.27
CA ARG A 214 -0.72 26.39 -3.06
C ARG A 214 -1.91 27.24 -2.63
N TYR A 215 -2.65 27.77 -3.59
CA TYR A 215 -3.70 28.76 -3.34
C TYR A 215 -5.11 28.22 -3.57
N GLU A 216 -5.26 27.23 -4.46
CA GLU A 216 -6.56 26.66 -4.83
C GLU A 216 -6.83 25.33 -4.12
N GLY A 217 -5.80 24.77 -3.47
CA GLY A 217 -5.89 23.52 -2.76
C GLY A 217 -5.84 22.29 -3.66
N VAL A 218 -6.62 21.27 -3.30
CA VAL A 218 -6.58 19.97 -3.99
C VAL A 218 -7.53 19.99 -5.17
N ILE A 219 -6.97 19.91 -6.37
CA ILE A 219 -7.68 19.93 -7.65
C ILE A 219 -7.62 18.54 -8.26
N ILE A 220 -8.77 18.01 -8.69
CA ILE A 220 -8.88 16.73 -9.40
C ILE A 220 -9.44 16.99 -10.79
N LYS A 221 -8.64 16.74 -11.83
CA LYS A 221 -8.94 17.07 -13.23
C LYS A 221 -8.26 16.11 -14.22
N GLU A 222 -8.65 16.18 -15.49
CA GLU A 222 -7.81 15.72 -16.60
C GLU A 222 -6.73 16.77 -16.91
N ILE A 223 -5.57 16.34 -17.41
CA ILE A 223 -4.59 17.25 -18.01
C ILE A 223 -4.85 17.28 -19.52
N ALA A 224 -5.43 18.37 -20.01
CA ALA A 224 -5.70 18.56 -21.43
C ALA A 224 -4.42 18.90 -22.21
N HIS A 225 -3.53 19.69 -21.61
CA HIS A 225 -2.24 20.06 -22.19
C HIS A 225 -1.18 20.27 -21.10
N HIS A 226 0.08 20.01 -21.45
CA HIS A 226 1.23 20.28 -20.59
C HIS A 226 2.30 21.00 -21.40
N ASP A 227 2.50 22.29 -21.18
CA ASP A 227 3.63 23.04 -21.69
C ASP A 227 4.83 22.82 -20.78
N VAL A 228 5.73 21.92 -21.18
CA VAL A 228 6.93 21.58 -20.41
C VAL A 228 7.92 22.74 -20.36
N THR A 229 7.97 23.55 -21.42
CA THR A 229 8.94 24.65 -21.53
C THR A 229 8.62 25.77 -20.56
N ASN A 230 7.34 26.12 -20.46
CA ASN A 230 6.87 27.19 -19.56
C ASN A 230 6.40 26.65 -18.20
N GLY A 231 6.34 25.32 -18.02
CA GLY A 231 5.87 24.70 -16.80
C GLY A 231 4.40 24.94 -16.53
N ILE A 232 3.54 24.85 -17.55
CA ILE A 232 2.10 25.15 -17.45
C ILE A 232 1.29 23.88 -17.73
N LEU A 233 0.28 23.62 -16.90
CA LEU A 233 -0.73 22.59 -17.14
C LEU A 233 -2.08 23.24 -17.43
N THR A 234 -2.71 22.82 -18.54
CA THR A 234 -4.11 23.13 -18.81
C THR A 234 -4.95 21.99 -18.25
N LEU A 235 -5.75 22.30 -17.22
CA LEU A 235 -6.61 21.35 -16.52
C LEU A 235 -8.03 21.40 -17.07
N ARG A 236 -8.64 20.22 -17.18
CA ARG A 236 -9.98 20.04 -17.74
C ARG A 236 -10.89 19.28 -16.79
N SER A 237 -12.05 19.86 -16.54
CA SER A 237 -13.20 19.22 -15.91
C SER A 237 -13.87 18.23 -16.87
N LEU A 238 -14.31 17.08 -16.37
CA LEU A 238 -15.18 16.17 -17.12
C LEU A 238 -16.57 16.76 -17.32
N ASN A 239 -17.06 17.52 -16.33
CA ASN A 239 -18.35 18.18 -16.44
C ASN A 239 -18.37 19.05 -17.71
N SER A 240 -19.40 18.86 -18.53
CA SER A 240 -19.52 19.43 -19.87
C SER A 240 -19.97 20.89 -19.86
N ASP A 241 -20.49 21.40 -18.74
CA ASP A 241 -20.80 22.82 -18.61
C ASP A 241 -19.52 23.65 -18.46
N LYS A 242 -18.95 24.07 -19.61
CA LYS A 242 -17.75 24.92 -19.68
C LYS A 242 -17.99 26.37 -19.30
N THR A 243 -19.24 26.77 -19.03
CA THR A 243 -19.55 28.08 -18.46
C THR A 243 -19.23 28.09 -16.97
N ILE A 244 -19.58 27.00 -16.27
CA ILE A 244 -19.31 26.82 -14.83
C ILE A 244 -17.91 26.26 -14.60
N TYR A 245 -17.49 25.30 -15.43
CA TYR A 245 -16.24 24.56 -15.31
C TYR A 245 -15.34 24.71 -16.54
N PRO A 246 -14.88 25.94 -16.87
CA PRO A 246 -13.97 26.16 -17.98
C PRO A 246 -12.65 25.41 -17.74
N ASP A 247 -11.96 25.10 -18.84
CA ASP A 247 -10.56 24.68 -18.76
C ASP A 247 -9.72 25.88 -18.29
N PHE A 248 -8.72 25.63 -17.45
CA PHE A 248 -7.88 26.68 -16.88
C PHE A 248 -6.43 26.22 -16.75
N ASP A 249 -5.52 27.19 -16.75
CA ASP A 249 -4.09 26.94 -16.66
C ASP A 249 -3.59 27.09 -15.22
N VAL A 250 -2.66 26.23 -14.83
CA VAL A 250 -1.91 26.33 -13.57
C VAL A 250 -0.41 26.31 -13.86
N SER A 251 0.34 27.14 -13.13
CA SER A 251 1.80 27.11 -13.14
C SER A 251 2.31 26.00 -12.24
N LEU A 252 3.26 25.20 -12.71
CA LEU A 252 3.95 24.18 -11.91
C LEU A 252 4.75 24.78 -10.74
N ASP A 253 5.07 26.07 -10.79
CA ASP A 253 5.73 26.77 -9.67
C ASP A 253 4.80 26.94 -8.47
N ASP A 254 3.50 27.05 -8.71
CA ASP A 254 2.45 27.17 -7.69
C ASP A 254 1.90 25.80 -7.25
N VAL A 255 2.47 24.71 -7.77
CA VAL A 255 2.10 23.34 -7.43
C VAL A 255 3.11 22.74 -6.45
N ASP A 256 2.61 22.20 -5.34
CA ASP A 256 3.42 21.51 -4.34
C ASP A 256 3.57 20.02 -4.67
N GLN A 257 2.49 19.36 -5.11
CA GLN A 257 2.49 17.94 -5.42
C GLN A 257 1.58 17.61 -6.60
N ILE A 258 1.98 16.59 -7.38
CA ILE A 258 1.19 16.05 -8.49
C ILE A 258 1.08 14.54 -8.31
N PHE A 259 -0.12 14.00 -8.46
CA PHE A 259 -0.35 12.57 -8.42
C PHE A 259 -1.05 12.11 -9.70
N ASN A 260 -0.58 11.01 -10.29
CA ASN A 260 -1.35 10.28 -11.28
C ASN A 260 -2.35 9.37 -10.55
N VAL A 261 -3.64 9.44 -10.88
CA VAL A 261 -4.68 8.63 -10.23
C VAL A 261 -4.53 7.17 -10.68
N VAL A 262 -4.58 6.25 -9.73
CA VAL A 262 -4.46 4.79 -9.96
C VAL A 262 -5.69 4.00 -9.51
N ASP A 263 -6.49 4.56 -8.60
CA ASP A 263 -7.71 3.93 -8.08
C ASP A 263 -8.74 5.02 -7.74
N ILE A 264 -10.01 4.68 -7.92
CA ILE A 264 -11.16 5.48 -7.49
C ILE A 264 -12.07 4.56 -6.70
N SER A 265 -12.21 4.84 -5.41
CA SER A 265 -13.03 4.08 -4.48
C SER A 265 -14.34 4.83 -4.25
N ARG A 266 -15.46 4.22 -4.63
CA ARG A 266 -16.82 4.74 -4.42
C ARG A 266 -17.45 4.07 -3.21
N SER A 267 -17.93 4.85 -2.25
CA SER A 267 -18.77 4.32 -1.17
C SER A 267 -20.16 4.07 -1.74
N LEU A 268 -20.53 2.78 -1.84
CA LEU A 268 -21.90 2.34 -2.16
C LEU A 268 -22.82 2.43 -0.94
#